data_AF-A0A8J5VHS7-F1
#
_entry.id   AF-A0A8J5VHS7-F1
#
_cell.length_a   1.000
_cell.length_b   1.000
_cell.length_c   1.000
_cell.angle_alpha   90.00
_cell.angle_beta   90.00
_cell.angle_gamma   90.00
#
_symmetry.space_group_name_H-M   'P 1'
#
loop_
_entity.id
_entity.type
_entity.pdbx_description
1 polymer ?
#
loop_
_entity_poly.entity_id
_entity_poly.type
_entity_poly.pdbx_seq_one_letter_code
_entity_poly.pdbx_strand_id
1 'polypeptide(L)'
;MLIEALLPLFRRSAANSRILNISSQLGLLNKVRDLSLRSMLLDEGALTEGKIEGMTSRFLAEVKDGTWARRGWPAVWTDYAVSKLALNAYSRLLAARLARAGDRVAVNCFCPGFTRTDMTRGWGTRTAEEAGRVAAGLALLPPGELPTGKFFKWCTPQLYSKL
;
A
#
# COMPACT_ATOMS: atom_id res chain seq x y z
N MET A 1 -2.32 11.21 -11.24
CA MET A 1 -2.85 10.39 -10.11
C MET A 1 -3.48 11.31 -9.06
N LEU A 2 -4.53 10.87 -8.35
CA LEU A 2 -5.25 11.66 -7.35
C LEU A 2 -4.33 12.25 -6.26
N ILE A 3 -3.37 11.46 -5.76
CA ILE A 3 -2.46 11.89 -4.70
C ILE A 3 -1.63 13.09 -5.15
N GLU A 4 -0.95 13.01 -6.30
CA GLU A 4 -0.14 14.13 -6.83
C GLU A 4 -0.97 15.41 -7.01
N ALA A 5 -2.21 15.29 -7.47
CA ALA A 5 -3.11 16.43 -7.65
C ALA A 5 -3.49 17.11 -6.32
N LEU A 6 -3.54 16.35 -5.21
CA LEU A 6 -3.91 16.86 -3.88
C LEU A 6 -2.70 17.24 -3.01
N LEU A 7 -1.47 16.82 -3.35
CA LEU A 7 -0.25 17.13 -2.59
C LEU A 7 -0.05 18.62 -2.28
N PRO A 8 -0.31 19.57 -3.20
CA PRO A 8 -0.19 20.99 -2.89
C PRO A 8 -1.09 21.44 -1.73
N LEU A 9 -2.25 20.80 -1.53
CA LEU A 9 -3.16 21.11 -0.43
C LEU A 9 -2.65 20.55 0.90
N PHE A 10 -2.09 19.34 0.89
CA PHE A 10 -1.53 18.72 2.10
C PHE A 10 -0.32 19.48 2.66
N ARG A 11 0.49 20.11 1.79
CA ARG A 11 1.68 20.88 2.22
C ARG A 11 1.37 22.17 2.97
N ARG A 12 0.14 22.68 2.89
CA ARG A 12 -0.26 23.95 3.51
C ARG A 12 -0.64 23.84 4.99
N SER A 13 -0.77 22.62 5.51
CA SER A 13 -1.12 22.39 6.90
C SER A 13 0.04 22.75 7.83
N ALA A 14 -0.24 23.55 8.86
CA ALA A 14 0.72 23.81 9.94
C ALA A 14 0.97 22.56 10.82
N ALA A 15 0.03 21.61 10.82
CA ALA A 15 0.13 20.29 11.44
C ALA A 15 0.60 19.22 10.45
N ASN A 16 1.09 18.08 10.93
CA ASN A 16 1.46 16.94 10.07
C ASN A 16 0.25 16.42 9.29
N SER A 17 0.31 16.54 7.96
CA SER A 17 -0.69 16.00 7.03
C SER A 17 -0.57 14.48 6.93
N ARG A 18 -1.69 13.81 6.61
CA ARG A 18 -1.76 12.34 6.58
C ARG A 18 -2.35 11.83 5.28
N ILE A 19 -1.73 10.82 4.70
CA ILE A 19 -2.25 10.01 3.60
C ILE A 19 -2.29 8.56 4.07
N LEU A 20 -3.49 7.99 4.16
CA LEU A 20 -3.71 6.60 4.52
C LEU A 20 -4.30 5.83 3.33
N ASN A 21 -3.47 5.03 2.68
CA ASN A 21 -3.86 4.23 1.52
C ASN A 21 -4.47 2.89 1.96
N ILE A 22 -5.72 2.64 1.55
CA ILE A 22 -6.40 1.37 1.85
C ILE A 22 -5.88 0.28 0.91
N SER A 23 -5.03 -0.58 1.45
CA SER A 23 -4.34 -1.67 0.76
C SER A 23 -4.83 -3.05 1.22
N SER A 24 -4.06 -4.10 0.95
CA SER A 24 -4.34 -5.48 1.38
C SER A 24 -3.05 -6.22 1.71
N GLN A 25 -3.15 -7.15 2.65
CA GLN A 25 -2.08 -8.09 2.98
C GLN A 25 -1.70 -9.02 1.81
N LEU A 26 -2.57 -9.15 0.81
CA LEU A 26 -2.27 -9.88 -0.43
C LEU A 26 -1.22 -9.16 -1.29
N GLY A 27 -1.07 -7.84 -1.14
CA GLY A 27 -0.05 -7.04 -1.81
C GLY A 27 1.28 -6.97 -1.07
N LEU A 28 1.51 -7.82 -0.06
CA LEU A 28 2.79 -7.86 0.67
C LEU A 28 3.87 -8.55 -0.18
N LEU A 29 5.11 -8.08 -0.06
CA LEU A 29 6.26 -8.62 -0.81
C LEU A 29 6.50 -10.12 -0.56
N ASN A 30 6.13 -10.63 0.61
CA ASN A 30 6.23 -12.06 0.90
C ASN A 30 5.27 -12.95 0.09
N LYS A 31 4.37 -12.35 -0.70
CA LYS A 31 3.49 -13.04 -1.66
C LYS A 31 4.11 -13.14 -3.06
N VAL A 32 5.17 -12.39 -3.32
CA VAL A 32 5.92 -12.42 -4.58
C VAL A 32 6.97 -13.53 -4.51
N ARG A 33 7.08 -14.33 -5.56
CA ARG A 33 8.09 -15.40 -5.71
C ARG A 33 9.21 -15.00 -6.68
N ASP A 34 8.96 -14.06 -7.60
CA ASP A 34 10.00 -13.47 -8.44
C ASP A 34 10.99 -12.67 -7.58
N LEU A 35 12.21 -13.20 -7.45
CA LEU A 35 13.27 -12.60 -6.63
C LEU A 35 13.79 -11.29 -7.21
N SER A 36 13.83 -11.17 -8.54
CA SER A 36 14.25 -9.94 -9.22
C SER A 36 13.27 -8.81 -8.94
N LEU A 37 11.96 -9.13 -9.00
CA LEU A 37 10.92 -8.18 -8.68
C LEU A 37 10.96 -7.76 -7.20
N ARG A 38 11.17 -8.72 -6.29
CA ARG A 38 11.32 -8.42 -4.86
C ARG A 38 12.52 -7.51 -4.59
N SER A 39 13.67 -7.79 -5.21
CA SER A 39 14.86 -6.97 -5.06
C SER A 39 14.61 -5.54 -5.56
N MET A 40 13.98 -5.38 -6.72
CA MET A 40 13.61 -4.07 -7.25
C MET A 40 12.70 -3.28 -6.30
N LEU A 41 11.69 -3.94 -5.71
CA LEU A 41 10.73 -3.31 -4.79
C LEU A 41 11.31 -3.05 -3.38
N LEU A 42 12.41 -3.69 -3.01
CA LEU A 42 13.11 -3.48 -1.73
C LEU A 42 14.16 -2.37 -1.81
N ASP A 43 14.68 -2.07 -3.01
CA ASP A 43 15.68 -1.03 -3.23
C ASP A 43 15.07 0.38 -3.17
N GLU A 44 14.98 0.95 -1.98
CA GLU A 44 14.43 2.29 -1.73
C GLU A 44 15.27 3.42 -2.35
N GLY A 45 16.54 3.16 -2.66
CA GLY A 45 17.44 4.12 -3.31
C GLY A 45 17.16 4.23 -4.80
N ALA A 46 16.81 3.12 -5.43
CA ALA A 46 16.59 3.05 -6.87
C ALA A 46 15.13 2.91 -7.29
N LEU A 47 14.17 2.71 -6.38
CA LEU A 47 12.75 2.61 -6.70
C LEU A 47 12.24 3.96 -7.25
N THR A 48 11.54 3.90 -8.38
CA THR A 48 10.94 5.07 -9.04
C THR A 48 9.51 4.76 -9.46
N GLU A 49 8.72 5.81 -9.75
CA GLU A 49 7.36 5.64 -10.28
C GLU A 49 7.38 4.83 -11.58
N GLY A 50 8.34 5.12 -12.47
CA GLY A 50 8.51 4.37 -13.72
C GLY A 50 8.84 2.89 -13.54
N LYS A 51 9.57 2.50 -12.47
CA LYS A 51 9.79 1.07 -12.16
C LYS A 51 8.51 0.39 -11.66
N ILE A 52 7.67 1.10 -10.89
CA ILE A 52 6.38 0.59 -10.40
C ILE A 52 5.40 0.46 -11.58
N GLU A 53 5.34 1.45 -12.46
CA GLU A 53 4.53 1.41 -13.69
C GLU A 53 5.03 0.34 -14.67
N GLY A 54 6.35 0.18 -14.78
CA GLY A 54 6.96 -0.90 -15.56
C GLY A 54 6.58 -2.28 -15.03
N MET A 55 6.52 -2.45 -13.70
CA MET A 55 6.03 -3.69 -13.07
C MET A 55 4.57 -3.96 -13.44
N THR A 56 3.67 -2.99 -13.33
CA THR A 56 2.25 -3.20 -13.66
C THR A 56 2.05 -3.46 -15.14
N SER A 57 2.78 -2.73 -16.00
CA SER A 57 2.76 -2.93 -17.46
C SER A 57 3.27 -4.31 -17.85
N ARG A 58 4.37 -4.78 -17.23
CA ARG A 58 4.87 -6.14 -17.42
C ARG A 58 3.83 -7.19 -17.01
N PHE A 59 3.17 -7.01 -15.87
CA PHE A 59 2.10 -7.93 -15.45
C PHE A 59 0.96 -7.99 -16.47
N LEU A 60 0.48 -6.85 -16.95
CA LEU A 60 -0.60 -6.78 -17.95
C LEU A 60 -0.20 -7.46 -19.27
N ALA A 61 1.04 -7.25 -19.74
CA ALA A 61 1.57 -7.92 -20.93
C ALA A 61 1.63 -9.44 -20.73
N GLU A 62 2.16 -9.91 -19.59
CA GLU A 62 2.23 -11.35 -19.30
C GLU A 62 0.86 -12.00 -19.09
N VAL A 63 -0.14 -11.23 -18.64
CA VAL A 63 -1.56 -11.67 -18.62
C VAL A 63 -2.08 -11.84 -20.04
N LYS A 64 -1.88 -10.84 -20.90
CA LYS A 64 -2.28 -10.88 -22.31
C LYS A 64 -1.66 -12.07 -23.06
N ASP A 65 -0.41 -12.37 -22.76
CA ASP A 65 0.34 -13.47 -23.39
C ASP A 65 0.10 -14.83 -22.71
N GLY A 66 -0.71 -14.88 -21.63
CA GLY A 66 -0.97 -16.12 -20.89
C GLY A 66 0.24 -16.69 -20.16
N THR A 67 1.28 -15.89 -19.89
CA THR A 67 2.55 -16.35 -19.30
C THR A 67 2.73 -16.00 -17.83
N TRP A 68 1.86 -15.15 -17.26
CA TRP A 68 1.96 -14.64 -15.89
C TRP A 68 2.06 -15.73 -14.80
N ALA A 69 1.35 -16.86 -14.95
CA ALA A 69 1.23 -17.88 -13.89
C ALA A 69 2.58 -18.47 -13.44
N ARG A 70 3.56 -18.56 -14.35
CA ARG A 70 4.92 -19.07 -14.09
C ARG A 70 5.94 -17.98 -13.71
N ARG A 71 5.53 -16.71 -13.69
CA ARG A 71 6.42 -15.55 -13.52
C ARG A 71 6.59 -15.13 -12.05
N GLY A 72 6.04 -15.89 -11.12
CA GLY A 72 6.25 -15.65 -9.68
C GLY A 72 5.46 -14.47 -9.10
N TRP A 73 4.37 -14.05 -9.76
CA TRP A 73 3.39 -13.11 -9.19
C TRP A 73 2.67 -13.70 -7.97
N PRO A 74 2.01 -12.85 -7.16
CA PRO A 74 1.11 -13.31 -6.09
C PRO A 74 0.09 -14.33 -6.60
N ALA A 75 -0.01 -15.48 -5.93
CA ALA A 75 -0.82 -16.61 -6.42
C ALA A 75 -2.32 -16.50 -6.13
N VAL A 76 -2.70 -15.68 -5.15
CA VAL A 76 -4.08 -15.58 -4.66
C VAL A 76 -4.64 -14.22 -5.08
N TRP A 77 -5.69 -14.24 -5.90
CA TRP A 77 -6.37 -13.04 -6.40
C TRP A 77 -5.36 -12.11 -7.07
N THR A 78 -4.63 -12.67 -8.04
CA THR A 78 -3.36 -12.16 -8.55
C THR A 78 -3.42 -10.71 -9.02
N ASP A 79 -4.40 -10.38 -9.85
CA ASP A 79 -4.64 -9.04 -10.38
C ASP A 79 -4.86 -8.01 -9.25
N TYR A 80 -5.76 -8.34 -8.32
CA TYR A 80 -6.00 -7.52 -7.13
C TYR A 80 -4.74 -7.40 -6.27
N ALA A 81 -4.03 -8.50 -6.03
CA ALA A 81 -2.81 -8.53 -5.23
C ALA A 81 -1.69 -7.68 -5.85
N VAL A 82 -1.52 -7.74 -7.18
CA VAL A 82 -0.55 -6.89 -7.91
C VAL A 82 -0.94 -5.42 -7.82
N SER A 83 -2.23 -5.08 -7.90
CA SER A 83 -2.69 -3.70 -7.69
C SER A 83 -2.32 -3.17 -6.30
N LYS A 84 -2.46 -4.00 -5.25
CA LYS A 84 -2.13 -3.63 -3.87
C LYS A 84 -0.62 -3.64 -3.61
N LEU A 85 0.14 -4.49 -4.31
CA LEU A 85 1.59 -4.47 -4.31
C LEU A 85 2.13 -3.15 -4.87
N ALA A 86 1.59 -2.70 -6.01
CA ALA A 86 1.94 -1.41 -6.61
C ALA A 86 1.61 -0.24 -5.68
N LEU A 87 0.43 -0.25 -5.05
CA LEU A 87 0.03 0.77 -4.07
C LEU A 87 0.98 0.81 -2.85
N ASN A 88 1.40 -0.35 -2.34
CA ASN A 88 2.37 -0.44 -1.25
C ASN A 88 3.74 0.13 -1.65
N ALA A 89 4.23 -0.23 -2.84
CA ALA A 89 5.49 0.29 -3.36
C ALA A 89 5.45 1.80 -3.56
N TYR A 90 4.38 2.32 -4.17
CA TYR A 90 4.20 3.75 -4.38
C TYR A 90 4.08 4.51 -3.05
N SER A 91 3.40 3.95 -2.05
CA SER A 91 3.29 4.59 -0.74
C SER A 91 4.65 4.73 -0.04
N ARG A 92 5.51 3.70 -0.14
CA ARG A 92 6.90 3.75 0.38
C ARG A 92 7.75 4.77 -0.38
N LEU A 93 7.67 4.77 -1.70
CA LEU A 93 8.37 5.74 -2.55
C LEU A 93 7.95 7.17 -2.20
N LEU A 94 6.65 7.42 -2.09
CA LEU A 94 6.11 8.73 -1.77
C LEU A 94 6.52 9.18 -0.38
N ALA A 95 6.45 8.30 0.63
CA ALA A 95 6.92 8.59 1.98
C ALA A 95 8.40 9.05 1.99
N ALA A 96 9.27 8.31 1.29
CA ALA A 96 10.69 8.65 1.18
C ALA A 96 10.92 9.97 0.43
N ARG A 97 10.19 10.20 -0.67
CA ARG A 97 10.26 11.44 -1.46
C ARG A 97 9.88 12.66 -0.64
N LEU A 98 8.77 12.59 0.10
CA LEU A 98 8.28 13.69 0.94
C LEU A 98 9.22 13.95 2.13
N ALA A 99 9.73 12.90 2.76
CA ALA A 99 10.71 13.03 3.84
C ALA A 99 12.00 13.72 3.37
N ARG A 100 12.54 13.35 2.20
CA ARG A 100 13.73 14.00 1.61
C ARG A 100 13.48 15.47 1.26
N ALA A 101 12.26 15.83 0.89
CA ALA A 101 11.87 17.20 0.61
C ALA A 101 11.59 18.05 1.87
N GLY A 102 11.59 17.44 3.07
CA GLY A 102 11.25 18.11 4.32
C GLY A 102 9.74 18.37 4.49
N ASP A 103 8.90 17.72 3.67
CA ASP A 103 7.44 17.86 3.75
C ASP A 103 6.89 17.16 5.00
N ARG A 104 5.98 17.84 5.72
CA ARG A 104 5.30 17.30 6.91
C ARG A 104 4.09 16.44 6.53
N VAL A 105 4.28 15.47 5.65
CA VAL A 105 3.22 14.58 5.16
C VAL A 105 3.60 13.13 5.43
N ALA A 106 2.84 12.46 6.30
CA ALA A 106 2.98 11.04 6.57
C ALA A 106 2.17 10.23 5.56
N VAL A 107 2.77 9.19 4.98
CA VAL A 107 2.12 8.32 4.00
C VAL A 107 2.21 6.87 4.48
N ASN A 108 1.07 6.22 4.68
CA ASN A 108 1.03 4.84 5.16
C ASN A 108 -0.01 4.02 4.41
N CYS A 109 0.14 2.70 4.45
CA CYS A 109 -0.85 1.75 3.98
C CYS A 109 -1.58 1.08 5.13
N PHE A 110 -2.85 0.71 4.92
CA PHE A 110 -3.62 -0.09 5.87
C PHE A 110 -4.39 -1.23 5.18
N CYS A 111 -4.27 -2.44 5.72
CA CYS A 111 -5.11 -3.58 5.35
C CYS A 111 -6.28 -3.72 6.34
N PRO A 112 -7.54 -3.53 5.90
CA PRO A 112 -8.72 -3.66 6.76
C PRO A 112 -9.01 -5.12 7.15
N GLY A 113 -8.41 -6.08 6.43
CA GLY A 113 -8.65 -7.51 6.58
C GLY A 113 -9.84 -8.00 5.76
N PHE A 114 -10.32 -9.20 6.09
CA PHE A 114 -11.46 -9.78 5.40
C PHE A 114 -12.76 -9.21 5.99
N THR A 115 -13.19 -8.08 5.44
CA THR A 115 -14.27 -7.24 5.96
C THR A 115 -15.56 -7.44 5.17
N ARG A 116 -16.69 -7.62 5.87
CA ARG A 116 -18.03 -7.76 5.29
C ARG A 116 -18.44 -6.47 4.59
N THR A 117 -18.36 -6.49 3.25
CA THR A 117 -18.71 -5.39 2.33
C THR A 117 -19.27 -5.97 1.04
N ASP A 118 -19.74 -5.12 0.12
CA ASP A 118 -20.16 -5.58 -1.21
C ASP A 118 -19.02 -6.22 -2.01
N MET A 119 -17.78 -5.72 -1.84
CA MET A 119 -16.58 -6.29 -2.48
C MET A 119 -16.36 -7.75 -2.10
N THR A 120 -16.72 -8.12 -0.87
CA THR A 120 -16.63 -9.50 -0.37
C THR A 120 -17.97 -10.23 -0.41
N ARG A 121 -19.00 -9.65 -1.03
CA ARG A 121 -20.37 -10.17 -1.10
C ARG A 121 -20.93 -10.53 0.28
N GLY A 122 -20.65 -9.68 1.27
CA GLY A 122 -21.08 -9.88 2.65
C GLY A 122 -20.24 -10.88 3.47
N TRP A 123 -19.26 -11.56 2.87
CA TRP A 123 -18.35 -12.46 3.59
C TRP A 123 -17.26 -11.67 4.32
N GLY A 124 -16.83 -12.16 5.48
CA GLY A 124 -15.79 -11.49 6.24
C GLY A 124 -15.84 -11.82 7.72
N THR A 125 -14.67 -11.84 8.34
CA THR A 125 -14.52 -11.98 9.80
C THR A 125 -14.68 -10.65 10.54
N ARG A 126 -14.75 -9.53 9.82
CA ARG A 126 -14.84 -8.17 10.37
C ARG A 126 -16.02 -7.40 9.82
N THR A 127 -16.52 -6.43 10.56
CA THR A 127 -17.52 -5.47 10.09
C THR A 127 -16.86 -4.27 9.42
N ALA A 128 -17.60 -3.57 8.55
CA ALA A 128 -17.13 -2.32 7.96
C ALA A 128 -16.85 -1.26 9.04
N GLU A 129 -17.67 -1.20 10.08
CA GLU A 129 -17.51 -0.29 11.21
C GLU A 129 -16.20 -0.56 11.97
N GLU A 130 -15.90 -1.82 12.26
CA GLU A 130 -14.66 -2.23 12.93
C GLU A 130 -13.42 -1.81 12.13
N ALA A 131 -13.41 -2.10 10.83
CA ALA A 131 -12.30 -1.71 9.95
C ALA A 131 -12.18 -0.19 9.81
N GLY A 132 -13.32 0.52 9.71
CA GLY A 132 -13.40 1.98 9.65
C GLY A 132 -12.89 2.65 10.91
N ARG A 133 -13.21 2.11 12.09
CA ARG A 133 -12.72 2.61 13.38
C ARG A 133 -11.19 2.55 13.47
N VAL A 134 -10.58 1.45 13.02
CA VAL A 134 -9.12 1.31 12.99
C VAL A 134 -8.49 2.27 11.98
N ALA A 135 -9.07 2.40 10.78
CA ALA A 135 -8.59 3.35 9.77
C ALA A 135 -8.66 4.80 10.26
N ALA A 136 -9.76 5.19 10.91
CA ALA A 136 -9.92 6.50 11.51
C ALA A 136 -8.88 6.73 12.62
N GLY A 137 -8.68 5.75 13.50
CA GLY A 137 -7.64 5.83 14.54
C GLY A 137 -6.24 6.05 13.97
N LEU A 138 -5.89 5.34 12.90
CA LEU A 138 -4.62 5.53 12.18
C LEU A 138 -4.48 6.93 11.57
N ALA A 139 -5.54 7.45 10.94
CA ALA A 139 -5.55 8.77 10.35
C ALA A 139 -5.51 9.90 11.40
N LEU A 140 -5.91 9.62 12.64
CA LEU A 140 -6.00 10.57 13.74
C LEU A 140 -4.85 10.45 14.74
N LEU A 141 -3.83 9.62 14.48
CA LEU A 141 -2.67 9.49 15.35
C LEU A 141 -2.04 10.86 15.69
N PRO A 142 -1.62 11.06 16.95
CA PRO A 142 -0.92 12.27 17.35
C PRO A 142 0.33 12.50 16.48
N PRO A 143 0.70 13.74 16.15
CA PRO A 143 1.85 14.04 15.29
C PRO A 143 3.17 13.37 15.73
N GLY A 144 3.39 13.21 17.03
CA GLY A 144 4.59 12.55 17.59
C GLY A 144 4.58 11.02 17.50
N GLU A 145 3.42 10.40 17.27
CA GLU A 145 3.26 8.95 17.15
C GLU A 145 3.05 8.50 15.71
N LEU A 146 2.87 9.44 14.78
CA LEU A 146 2.52 9.18 13.39
C LEU A 146 3.77 8.77 12.58
N PRO A 147 3.91 7.50 12.19
CA PRO A 147 5.03 7.09 11.36
C PRO A 147 4.74 7.43 9.89
N THR A 148 5.73 7.24 9.03
CA THR A 148 5.58 7.32 7.57
C THR A 148 6.24 6.11 6.91
N GLY A 149 5.76 5.73 5.73
CA GLY A 149 6.25 4.60 4.95
C GLY A 149 5.90 3.23 5.55
N LYS A 150 4.91 3.13 6.43
CA LYS A 150 4.54 1.88 7.10
C LYS A 150 3.34 1.19 6.45
N PHE A 151 3.31 -0.14 6.54
CA PHE A 151 2.15 -0.94 6.21
C PHE A 151 1.53 -1.51 7.47
N PHE A 152 0.32 -1.06 7.79
CA PHE A 152 -0.45 -1.55 8.91
C PHE A 152 -1.36 -2.68 8.50
N LYS A 153 -1.38 -3.74 9.29
CA LYS A 153 -2.44 -4.73 9.27
C LYS A 153 -2.99 -4.92 10.68
N TRP A 154 -4.29 -5.10 10.74
CA TRP A 154 -4.93 -5.46 11.99
C TRP A 154 -4.79 -6.98 12.21
N CYS A 155 -4.07 -7.38 13.26
CA CYS A 155 -3.97 -8.76 13.76
C CYS A 155 -4.38 -8.74 15.23
N THR A 156 -5.66 -8.96 15.52
CA THR A 156 -6.20 -8.94 16.89
C THR A 156 -5.27 -9.69 17.87
N PRO A 157 -4.85 -9.08 18.99
CA PRO A 157 -5.29 -7.80 19.54
C PRO A 157 -4.50 -6.56 19.05
N GLN A 158 -3.51 -6.70 18.18
CA GLN A 158 -2.52 -5.66 17.89
C GLN A 158 -2.52 -5.17 16.44
N LEU A 159 -2.22 -3.89 16.28
CA LEU A 159 -1.86 -3.33 14.99
C LEU A 159 -0.40 -3.64 14.71
N TYR A 160 -0.13 -4.35 13.63
CA TYR A 160 1.23 -4.74 13.27
C TYR A 160 1.70 -3.93 12.06
N SER A 161 2.85 -3.26 12.17
CA SER A 161 3.56 -2.66 11.03
C SER A 161 4.52 -3.69 10.43
N LYS A 162 4.27 -4.16 9.22
CA LYS A 162 5.28 -4.90 8.44
C LYS A 162 6.12 -3.90 7.66
N LEU A 163 7.45 -4.00 7.77
CA LEU A 163 8.35 -3.62 6.69
C LEU A 163 8.10 -4.56 5.50
#